data_AF-A0A226BYL0-F1
#
_entry.id   AF-A0A226BYL0-F1
#
_cell.length_a   1.000
_cell.length_b   1.000
_cell.length_c   1.000
_cell.angle_alpha   90.00
_cell.angle_beta   90.00
_cell.angle_gamma   90.00
#
_symmetry.space_group_name_H-M   'P 1'
#
loop_
_entity.id
_entity.type
_entity.pdbx_description
1 polymer ?
#
loop_
_entity_poly.entity_id
_entity_poly.type
_entity_poly.pdbx_seq_one_letter_code
_entity_poly.pdbx_strand_id
1 'polypeptide(L)'
;MPKKFTEDYKREMVKLVTDLGKKPSEVAKEIGVSATSVRRWVNQYNHHGNDAFPGKGNLRPEDAKQKALEKKERIKAGGRDPKKGYGHLQQRREIKYSFIKDHSSVFPVKKMCQTLEVSRSAYYDWLKSPMSHRKKIDQDLY
;
A
#
# COMPACT_ATOMS: atom_id res chain seq x y z
N MET A 1 -9.12 -24.18 -12.71
CA MET A 1 -8.06 -23.16 -12.54
C MET A 1 -8.04 -22.25 -13.77
N PRO A 2 -7.92 -20.92 -13.63
CA PRO A 2 -7.82 -20.04 -14.81
C PRO A 2 -6.52 -20.34 -15.57
N LYS A 3 -6.61 -20.63 -16.87
CA LYS A 3 -5.44 -20.81 -17.76
C LYS A 3 -4.59 -19.53 -17.72
N LYS A 4 -3.33 -19.65 -17.31
CA LYS A 4 -2.37 -18.53 -17.31
C LYS A 4 -1.72 -18.46 -18.68
N PHE A 5 -1.94 -17.36 -19.39
CA PHE A 5 -1.30 -17.08 -20.67
C PHE A 5 -0.12 -16.13 -20.45
N THR A 6 1.05 -16.51 -20.95
CA THR A 6 2.26 -15.68 -20.94
C THR A 6 2.06 -14.45 -21.82
N GLU A 7 2.90 -13.44 -21.60
CA GLU A 7 2.84 -12.19 -22.36
C GLU A 7 3.16 -12.41 -23.85
N ASP A 8 4.22 -13.15 -24.13
CA ASP A 8 4.65 -13.48 -25.50
C ASP A 8 3.55 -14.20 -26.28
N TYR A 9 2.86 -15.12 -25.61
CA TYR A 9 1.75 -15.85 -26.20
C TYR A 9 0.60 -14.91 -26.60
N LYS A 10 0.23 -13.94 -25.76
CA LYS A 10 -0.81 -12.96 -26.10
C LYS A 10 -0.39 -12.08 -27.27
N ARG A 11 0.89 -11.69 -27.34
CA ARG A 11 1.42 -10.89 -28.45
C ARG A 11 1.36 -11.64 -29.77
N GLU A 12 1.78 -12.91 -29.77
CA GLU A 12 1.71 -13.77 -30.95
C GLU A 12 0.27 -13.92 -31.46
N MET A 13 -0.69 -14.15 -30.55
CA MET A 13 -2.10 -14.25 -30.93
C MET A 13 -2.68 -12.97 -31.53
N VAL A 14 -2.25 -11.82 -31.02
CA VAL A 14 -2.71 -10.56 -31.59
C VAL A 14 -2.05 -10.29 -32.94
N LYS A 15 -0.77 -10.62 -33.12
CA LYS A 15 -0.10 -10.54 -34.44
C LYS A 15 -0.78 -11.43 -35.48
N LEU A 16 -1.20 -12.64 -35.12
CA LEU A 16 -1.97 -13.52 -36.02
C LEU A 16 -3.30 -12.89 -36.47
N VAL A 17 -3.92 -12.05 -35.66
CA VAL A 17 -5.17 -11.35 -36.02
C VAL A 17 -4.90 -10.07 -36.80
N THR A 18 -3.87 -9.32 -36.40
CA THR A 18 -3.58 -7.98 -36.95
C THR A 18 -2.76 -8.04 -38.24
N ASP A 19 -1.73 -8.89 -38.31
CA ASP A 19 -0.82 -9.01 -39.46
C ASP A 19 -1.37 -9.99 -40.52
N LEU A 20 -1.95 -11.12 -40.09
CA LEU A 20 -2.47 -12.18 -40.98
C LEU A 20 -3.98 -12.06 -41.27
N GLY A 21 -4.66 -11.09 -40.66
CA GLY A 21 -6.08 -10.81 -40.92
C GLY A 21 -7.05 -11.94 -40.52
N LYS A 22 -6.60 -12.93 -39.73
CA LYS A 22 -7.44 -14.04 -39.28
C LYS A 22 -8.54 -13.53 -38.35
N LYS A 23 -9.72 -14.15 -38.39
CA LYS A 23 -10.82 -13.76 -37.49
C LYS A 23 -10.46 -14.15 -36.04
N PRO A 24 -10.72 -13.29 -35.03
CA PRO A 24 -10.48 -13.62 -33.62
C PRO A 24 -11.13 -14.93 -33.17
N SER A 25 -12.26 -15.30 -33.79
CA SER A 25 -13.00 -16.53 -33.52
C SER A 25 -12.32 -17.79 -34.07
N GLU A 26 -11.56 -17.68 -35.16
CA GLU A 26 -10.79 -18.80 -35.73
C GLU A 26 -9.53 -19.03 -34.90
N VAL A 27 -8.80 -17.97 -34.59
CA VAL A 27 -7.63 -18.02 -33.69
C VAL A 27 -8.01 -18.57 -32.31
N ALA A 28 -9.18 -18.20 -31.79
CA ALA A 28 -9.70 -18.76 -30.54
C ALA A 28 -9.93 -20.29 -30.61
N LYS A 29 -10.47 -20.79 -31.73
CA LYS A 29 -10.75 -22.22 -31.94
C LYS A 29 -9.48 -23.04 -32.14
N GLU A 30 -8.53 -22.55 -32.96
CA GLU A 30 -7.24 -23.20 -33.22
C GLU A 30 -6.46 -23.46 -31.92
N ILE A 31 -6.68 -22.61 -30.90
CA ILE A 31 -5.79 -22.49 -29.75
C ILE A 31 -6.51 -22.87 -28.44
N GLY A 32 -7.82 -23.13 -28.51
CA GLY A 32 -8.62 -23.54 -27.36
C GLY A 32 -8.79 -22.45 -26.30
N VAL A 33 -8.92 -21.20 -26.75
CA VAL A 33 -9.17 -19.99 -25.93
C VAL A 33 -10.54 -19.42 -26.26
N SER A 34 -11.16 -18.65 -25.37
CA SER A 34 -12.43 -18.00 -25.69
C SER A 34 -12.24 -16.84 -26.68
N ALA A 35 -13.14 -16.72 -27.66
CA ALA A 35 -13.15 -15.62 -28.63
C ALA A 35 -13.20 -14.23 -27.97
N THR A 36 -13.84 -14.13 -26.81
CA THR A 36 -13.89 -12.90 -26.00
C THR A 36 -12.50 -12.49 -25.49
N SER A 37 -11.64 -13.45 -25.14
CA SER A 37 -10.27 -13.17 -24.67
C SER A 37 -9.41 -12.64 -25.82
N VAL A 38 -9.49 -13.27 -26.99
CA VAL A 38 -8.76 -12.85 -28.20
C VAL A 38 -9.19 -11.45 -28.62
N ARG A 39 -10.51 -11.18 -28.67
CA ARG A 39 -11.03 -9.81 -28.94
C ARG A 39 -10.50 -8.78 -27.94
N ARG A 40 -10.45 -9.12 -26.65
CA ARG A 40 -9.93 -8.23 -25.61
C ARG A 40 -8.44 -7.94 -25.82
N TRP A 41 -7.64 -8.94 -26.17
CA TRP A 41 -6.21 -8.77 -26.46
C TRP A 41 -5.98 -7.90 -27.70
N VAL A 42 -6.74 -8.12 -28.76
CA VAL A 42 -6.68 -7.30 -29.99
C VAL A 42 -7.03 -5.84 -29.69
N ASN A 43 -8.09 -5.59 -28.92
CA ASN A 43 -8.43 -4.21 -28.53
C ASN A 43 -7.33 -3.57 -27.67
N GLN A 44 -6.76 -4.31 -26.71
CA GLN A 44 -5.66 -3.80 -25.88
C GLN A 44 -4.42 -3.47 -26.72
N TYR A 45 -4.12 -4.28 -27.72
CA TYR A 45 -3.02 -4.04 -28.64
C TYR A 45 -3.28 -2.87 -29.60
N ASN A 46 -4.50 -2.70 -30.12
CA ASN A 46 -4.83 -1.55 -30.95
C ASN A 46 -4.68 -0.22 -30.19
N HIS A 47 -4.95 -0.21 -28.89
CA HIS A 47 -4.82 1.00 -28.07
C HIS A 47 -3.40 1.24 -27.52
N HIS A 48 -2.60 0.20 -27.31
CA HIS A 48 -1.34 0.30 -26.56
C HIS A 48 -0.13 -0.32 -27.28
N GLY A 49 -0.33 -0.86 -28.48
CA GLY A 49 0.69 -1.51 -29.30
C GLY A 49 1.51 -2.53 -28.51
N ASN A 50 2.83 -2.34 -28.53
CA ASN A 50 3.77 -3.21 -27.84
C ASN A 50 3.75 -3.08 -26.30
N ASP A 51 3.02 -2.13 -25.71
CA ASP A 51 2.90 -1.99 -24.24
C ASP A 51 1.56 -2.53 -23.70
N ALA A 52 0.81 -3.27 -24.52
CA ALA A 52 -0.53 -3.75 -24.18
C ALA A 52 -0.58 -4.77 -23.03
N PHE A 53 0.53 -5.44 -22.71
CA PHE A 53 0.55 -6.59 -21.80
C PHE A 53 1.62 -6.53 -20.70
N PRO A 54 1.71 -5.49 -19.86
CA PRO A 54 2.81 -5.31 -18.87
C PRO A 54 2.84 -6.33 -17.71
N GLY A 55 1.98 -7.36 -17.72
CA GLY A 55 1.88 -8.37 -16.67
C GLY A 55 0.94 -7.98 -15.51
N LYS A 56 0.71 -8.93 -14.59
CA LYS A 56 -0.19 -8.73 -13.44
C LYS A 56 0.53 -7.92 -12.35
N GLY A 57 -0.01 -6.75 -11.99
CA GLY A 57 0.51 -5.91 -10.91
C GLY A 57 1.41 -4.76 -11.38
N ASN A 58 1.75 -4.70 -12.67
CA ASN A 58 2.51 -3.61 -13.25
C ASN A 58 1.58 -2.63 -13.96
N LEU A 59 1.75 -1.34 -13.70
CA LEU A 59 1.16 -0.29 -14.53
C LEU A 59 1.89 -0.22 -15.86
N ARG A 60 1.19 0.22 -16.92
CA ARG A 60 1.85 0.54 -18.18
C ARG A 60 2.90 1.63 -17.94
N PRO A 61 4.02 1.67 -18.69
CA PRO A 61 5.07 2.67 -18.50
C PRO A 61 4.53 4.11 -18.55
N GLU A 62 3.62 4.40 -19.47
CA GLU A 62 2.98 5.72 -19.58
C GLU A 62 2.07 6.05 -18.38
N ASP A 63 1.23 5.11 -17.92
CA ASP A 63 0.42 5.34 -16.72
C ASP A 63 1.29 5.49 -15.47
N ALA A 64 2.41 4.77 -15.41
CA ALA A 64 3.34 4.86 -14.30
C ALA A 64 3.98 6.26 -14.26
N LYS A 65 4.34 6.83 -15.43
CA LYS A 65 4.82 8.22 -15.54
C LYS A 65 3.75 9.21 -15.12
N GLN A 66 2.52 9.04 -15.58
CA GLN A 66 1.41 9.94 -15.25
C GLN A 66 1.10 9.92 -13.75
N LYS A 67 1.04 8.73 -13.15
CA LYS A 67 0.83 8.58 -11.71
C LYS A 67 2.02 9.11 -10.89
N ALA A 68 3.24 8.99 -11.41
CA ALA A 68 4.43 9.57 -10.79
C ALA A 68 4.40 11.11 -10.86
N LEU A 69 3.95 11.67 -11.98
CA LEU A 69 3.76 13.10 -12.16
C LEU A 69 2.68 13.63 -11.21
N GLU A 70 1.50 13.01 -11.16
CA GLU A 70 0.42 13.34 -10.22
C GLU A 70 0.89 13.26 -8.76
N LYS A 71 1.71 12.25 -8.43
CA LYS A 71 2.28 12.12 -7.08
C LYS A 71 3.23 13.28 -6.78
N LYS A 72 4.08 13.69 -7.74
CA LYS A 72 4.98 14.84 -7.59
C LYS A 72 4.19 16.13 -7.42
N GLU A 73 3.18 16.36 -8.24
CA GLU A 73 2.27 17.52 -8.14
C GLU A 73 1.56 17.56 -6.80
N ARG A 74 1.04 16.42 -6.32
CA ARG A 74 0.38 16.33 -5.00
C ARG A 74 1.32 16.66 -3.84
N ILE A 75 2.57 16.22 -3.91
CA ILE A 75 3.59 16.53 -2.89
C ILE A 75 3.94 18.03 -2.93
N LYS A 76 4.10 18.60 -4.13
CA LYS A 76 4.39 20.03 -4.33
C LYS A 76 3.24 20.92 -3.83
N ALA A 77 2.00 20.48 -4.00
CA ALA A 77 0.79 21.13 -3.50
C ALA A 77 0.57 20.96 -1.98
N GLY A 78 1.56 20.44 -1.23
CA GLY A 78 1.46 20.31 0.22
C GLY A 78 0.66 19.10 0.71
N GLY A 79 0.29 18.17 -0.18
CA GLY A 79 -0.33 16.90 0.18
C GLY A 79 0.63 16.02 0.99
N ARG A 80 0.66 16.19 2.30
CA ARG A 80 1.41 15.34 3.23
C ARG A 80 0.74 13.98 3.34
N ASP A 81 1.56 12.93 3.39
CA ASP A 81 1.11 11.59 3.77
C ASP A 81 0.62 11.62 5.23
N PRO A 82 -0.67 11.34 5.50
CA PRO A 82 -1.23 11.40 6.85
C PRO A 82 -0.54 10.42 7.82
N LYS A 83 0.17 9.38 7.35
CA LYS A 83 0.92 8.48 8.23
C LYS A 83 2.06 9.17 8.99
N LYS A 84 2.64 10.26 8.48
CA LYS A 84 3.71 10.98 9.19
C LYS A 84 3.23 11.86 10.36
N GLY A 85 1.92 12.06 10.52
CA GLY A 85 1.36 12.88 11.62
C GLY A 85 1.35 12.20 13.00
N TYR A 86 1.30 10.85 13.04
CA TYR A 86 1.09 10.12 14.29
C TYR A 86 2.35 9.97 15.16
N GLY A 87 3.54 10.15 14.58
CA GLY A 87 4.81 9.99 15.30
C GLY A 87 5.06 11.06 16.37
N HIS A 88 4.56 12.28 16.16
CA HIS A 88 4.76 13.41 17.08
C HIS A 88 3.70 13.45 18.21
N LEU A 89 2.54 12.82 18.02
CA LEU A 89 1.47 12.78 19.05
C LEU A 89 1.79 11.82 20.21
N GLN A 90 2.93 11.12 20.18
CA GLN A 90 3.39 10.28 21.29
C GLN A 90 3.81 11.06 22.55
N GLN A 91 3.93 12.39 22.49
CA GLN A 91 4.17 13.25 23.67
C GLN A 91 3.03 13.22 24.71
N ARG A 92 1.86 12.62 24.40
CA ARG A 92 0.71 12.61 25.32
C ARG A 92 0.65 11.44 26.31
N ARG A 93 1.37 10.34 26.10
CA ARG A 93 1.29 9.16 27.01
C ARG A 93 2.15 9.32 28.25
N GLU A 94 3.36 9.87 28.11
CA GLU A 94 4.27 10.10 29.24
C GLU A 94 3.68 11.08 30.26
N ILE A 95 3.05 12.17 29.80
CA ILE A 95 2.37 13.16 30.66
C ILE A 95 1.18 12.53 31.42
N LYS A 96 0.40 11.67 30.75
CA LYS A 96 -0.72 10.96 31.40
C LYS A 96 -0.20 10.00 32.48
N TYR A 97 0.91 9.29 32.21
CA TYR A 97 1.46 8.36 33.19
C TYR A 97 2.15 9.05 34.36
N SER A 98 2.85 10.18 34.15
CA SER A 98 3.38 10.98 35.25
C SER A 98 2.26 11.49 36.15
N PHE A 99 1.19 12.04 35.58
CA PHE A 99 0.02 12.48 36.34
C PHE A 99 -0.60 11.36 37.19
N ILE A 100 -0.77 10.16 36.61
CA ILE A 100 -1.29 8.98 37.33
C ILE A 100 -0.35 8.58 38.46
N LYS A 101 0.97 8.61 38.24
CA LYS A 101 1.97 8.29 39.26
C LYS A 101 1.88 9.24 40.44
N ASP A 102 1.84 10.55 40.18
CA ASP A 102 1.82 11.61 41.19
C ASP A 102 0.56 11.56 42.07
N HIS A 103 -0.56 11.10 41.51
CA HIS A 103 -1.86 11.05 42.20
C HIS A 103 -2.27 9.63 42.63
N SER A 104 -1.39 8.63 42.47
CA SER A 104 -1.67 7.22 42.77
C SER A 104 -1.89 6.90 44.25
N SER A 105 -1.41 7.76 45.14
CA SER A 105 -1.61 7.66 46.59
C SER A 105 -2.99 8.14 47.04
N VAL A 106 -3.58 9.10 46.31
CA VAL A 106 -4.86 9.74 46.65
C VAL A 106 -6.02 9.09 45.89
N PHE A 107 -5.79 8.67 44.65
CA PHE A 107 -6.84 8.13 43.79
C PHE A 107 -6.51 6.73 43.26
N PRO A 108 -7.53 5.84 43.12
CA PRO A 108 -7.31 4.53 42.52
C PRO A 108 -6.83 4.65 41.07
N VAL A 109 -5.66 4.06 40.78
CA VAL A 109 -5.05 4.01 39.43
C VAL A 109 -6.03 3.54 38.36
N LYS A 110 -6.89 2.56 38.67
CA LYS A 110 -7.91 2.06 37.74
C LYS A 110 -8.84 3.17 37.24
N LYS A 111 -9.31 4.05 38.14
CA LYS A 111 -10.19 5.17 37.77
C LYS A 111 -9.45 6.18 36.92
N MET A 112 -8.22 6.53 37.28
CA MET A 112 -7.43 7.48 36.48
C MET A 112 -7.09 6.93 35.09
N CYS A 113 -6.79 5.64 34.96
CA CYS A 113 -6.61 5.00 33.65
C CYS A 113 -7.86 5.06 32.78
N GLN A 114 -9.05 4.87 33.38
CA GLN A 114 -10.33 4.99 32.69
C GLN A 114 -10.60 6.45 32.26
N THR A 115 -10.43 7.41 33.16
CA THR A 115 -10.67 8.84 32.89
C THR A 115 -9.71 9.41 31.85
N LEU A 116 -8.44 8.99 31.86
CA LEU A 116 -7.42 9.47 30.94
C LEU A 116 -7.31 8.63 29.66
N GLU A 117 -8.18 7.63 29.48
CA GLU A 117 -8.22 6.72 28.34
C GLU A 117 -6.85 6.08 28.04
N VAL A 118 -6.22 5.52 29.07
CA VAL A 118 -4.94 4.81 28.93
C VAL A 118 -5.05 3.38 29.43
N SER A 119 -4.26 2.48 28.82
CA SER A 119 -4.21 1.10 29.27
C SER A 119 -3.54 1.01 30.65
N ARG A 120 -4.22 0.30 31.56
CA ARG A 120 -3.71 0.00 32.89
C ARG A 120 -2.44 -0.87 32.83
N SER A 121 -2.38 -1.84 31.90
CA SER A 121 -1.17 -2.65 31.72
C SER A 121 0.00 -1.78 31.26
N ALA A 122 -0.24 -0.92 30.27
CA ALA A 122 0.79 -0.02 29.74
C ALA A 122 1.31 1.00 30.77
N TYR A 123 0.48 1.43 31.73
CA TYR A 123 0.93 2.24 32.86
C TYR A 123 1.90 1.48 33.78
N TYR A 124 1.57 0.25 34.18
CA TYR A 124 2.46 -0.55 35.03
C TYR A 124 3.72 -1.00 34.28
N ASP A 125 3.65 -1.21 32.97
CA ASP A 125 4.82 -1.47 32.14
C ASP A 125 5.72 -0.23 32.04
N TRP A 126 5.13 0.96 31.91
CA TRP A 126 5.87 2.22 31.98
C TRP A 126 6.49 2.45 33.36
N LEU A 127 5.85 2.03 34.45
CA LEU A 127 6.40 2.14 35.80
C LEU A 127 7.68 1.32 35.99
N LYS A 128 7.79 0.16 35.31
CA LYS A 128 9.00 -0.69 35.32
C LYS A 128 10.15 -0.11 34.52
N SER A 129 9.89 0.87 33.66
CA SER A 129 10.91 1.53 32.84
C SER A 129 10.40 2.93 32.44
N PRO A 130 10.49 3.91 33.34
CA PRO A 130 9.96 5.26 33.09
C PRO A 130 10.70 5.99 31.96
N MET A 131 11.90 5.50 31.58
CA MET A 131 12.59 5.89 30.37
C MET A 131 12.14 5.01 29.19
N SER A 132 11.47 5.66 28.24
CA SER A 132 11.13 5.07 26.95
C SER A 132 12.38 4.46 26.27
N HIS A 133 12.19 3.33 25.60
CA HIS A 133 13.23 2.66 24.79
C HIS A 133 13.97 3.64 23.85
N ARG A 134 13.30 4.72 23.40
CA ARG A 134 13.91 5.77 22.57
C ARG A 134 14.89 6.69 23.31
N LYS A 135 14.67 7.01 24.59
CA LYS A 135 15.63 7.80 25.39
C LYS A 135 16.89 7.02 25.74
N LYS A 136 16.78 5.69 25.89
CA LYS A 136 17.96 4.81 26.03
C LYS A 136 18.84 4.81 24.78
N ILE A 137 18.24 4.81 23.59
CA ILE A 137 18.98 4.82 22.31
C ILE A 137 19.71 6.15 22.10
N ASP A 138 19.11 7.29 22.46
CA ASP A 138 19.78 8.60 22.37
C ASP A 138 20.89 8.79 23.42
N GLN A 139 20.78 8.15 24.59
CA GLN A 139 21.75 8.29 25.67
C GLN A 139 23.01 7.41 25.51
N ASP A 140 22.91 6.29 24.79
CA ASP A 140 24.05 5.44 24.41
C ASP A 140 24.87 6.00 23.22
N LEU A 141 24.45 7.14 22.65
CA LEU A 141 25.10 7.80 21.52
C LEU A 141 26.03 8.97 21.91
N TYR A 142 26.42 9.07 23.19
CA TYR A 142 27.34 10.10 23.72
C TYR A 142 28.26 9.52 24.78
#